data_AF-A0A8T4WVP2-F1
#
_entry.id   AF-A0A8T4WVP2-F1
#
_cell.length_a   1.000
_cell.length_b   1.000
_cell.length_c   1.000
_cell.angle_alpha   90.00
_cell.angle_beta   90.00
_cell.angle_gamma   90.00
#
_symmetry.space_group_name_H-M   'P 1'
#
loop_
_entity.id
_entity.type
_entity.pdbx_description
1 polymer ?
#
loop_
_entity_poly.entity_id
_entity_poly.type
_entity_poly.pdbx_seq_one_letter_code
_entity_poly.pdbx_strand_id
1 'polypeptide(L)'
;MGINLPEAISKSTAKLLKDLTGESRLDIAVKIAVKDSLVHRLEEIYPKIEELEEKYGMEFEEFKTAWEDETIENKYSYDVESDYWE
;
A
#
# COMPACT_ATOMS: atom_id res chain seq x y z
N MET A 1 5.00 -10.38 20.97
CA MET A 1 4.51 -11.65 20.42
C MET A 1 5.59 -12.15 19.47
N GLY A 2 6.36 -13.18 19.83
CA GLY A 2 7.41 -13.69 18.97
C GLY A 2 6.79 -14.53 17.85
N ILE A 3 7.06 -14.19 16.60
CA ILE A 3 6.64 -15.02 15.46
C ILE A 3 7.44 -16.32 15.56
N ASN A 4 6.78 -17.44 15.89
CA ASN A 4 7.38 -18.76 15.81
C ASN A 4 7.47 -19.14 14.33
N LEU A 5 8.59 -18.82 13.69
CA LEU A 5 8.84 -19.18 12.30
C LEU A 5 9.14 -20.68 12.24
N PRO A 6 8.47 -21.46 11.37
CA PRO A 6 8.79 -22.86 11.20
C PRO A 6 10.26 -23.01 10.74
N GLU A 7 10.98 -23.99 11.28
CA GLU A 7 12.39 -24.28 10.94
C GLU A 7 12.61 -24.53 9.44
N ALA A 8 11.55 -24.93 8.71
CA ALA A 8 11.57 -25.13 7.27
C ALA A 8 10.22 -24.77 6.64
N ILE A 9 10.27 -24.26 5.41
CA ILE A 9 9.08 -23.99 4.60
C ILE A 9 8.61 -25.31 3.97
N SER A 10 7.30 -25.52 3.89
CA SER A 10 6.74 -26.73 3.27
C SER A 10 7.11 -26.82 1.78
N LYS A 11 7.21 -28.04 1.24
CA LYS A 11 7.51 -28.27 -0.18
C LYS A 11 6.47 -27.64 -1.11
N SER A 12 5.20 -27.60 -0.70
CA SER A 12 4.13 -26.97 -1.48
C SER A 12 4.29 -25.45 -1.52
N THR A 13 4.64 -24.81 -0.40
CA THR A 13 4.93 -23.36 -0.38
C THR A 13 6.18 -23.03 -1.19
N ALA A 14 7.23 -23.85 -1.11
CA ALA A 14 8.44 -23.68 -1.90
C ALA A 14 8.15 -23.79 -3.41
N LYS A 15 7.31 -24.75 -3.81
CA LYS A 15 6.85 -24.89 -5.19
C LYS A 15 6.03 -23.68 -5.64
N LEU A 16 5.08 -23.22 -4.82
CA LEU A 16 4.27 -22.04 -5.14
C LEU A 16 5.13 -20.80 -5.36
N LEU A 17 6.10 -20.54 -4.48
CA LEU A 17 7.02 -19.41 -4.62
C LEU A 17 7.82 -19.50 -5.93
N LYS A 18 8.29 -20.70 -6.30
CA LYS A 18 8.95 -20.91 -7.58
C LYS A 18 8.02 -20.69 -8.76
N ASP A 19 6.79 -21.18 -8.69
CA ASP A 19 5.80 -21.03 -9.76
C ASP A 19 5.39 -19.56 -9.93
N LEU A 20 5.30 -18.79 -8.84
CA LEU A 20 4.97 -17.36 -8.84
C LEU A 20 6.12 -16.50 -9.38
N THR A 21 7.35 -16.79 -8.98
CA THR A 21 8.51 -15.91 -9.23
C THR A 21 9.46 -16.39 -10.32
N GLY A 22 9.28 -17.64 -10.78
CA GLY A 22 10.24 -18.33 -11.66
C GLY A 22 11.55 -18.74 -10.96
N GLU A 23 11.74 -18.41 -9.68
CA GLU A 23 13.00 -18.60 -8.96
C GLU A 23 12.96 -19.84 -8.05
N SER A 24 13.99 -20.68 -8.18
CA SER A 24 14.17 -21.89 -7.39
C SER A 24 14.77 -21.66 -6.01
N ARG A 25 15.58 -20.61 -5.85
CA ARG A 25 16.21 -20.20 -4.61
C ARG A 25 15.20 -19.47 -3.72
N LEU A 26 14.81 -20.11 -2.63
CA LEU A 26 13.75 -19.59 -1.75
C LEU A 26 14.04 -18.20 -1.17
N ASP A 27 15.29 -17.90 -0.84
CA ASP A 27 15.70 -16.59 -0.33
C ASP A 27 15.45 -15.47 -1.35
N ILE A 28 15.64 -15.77 -2.64
CA ILE A 28 15.38 -14.82 -3.72
C ILE A 28 13.89 -14.80 -4.08
N ALA A 29 13.24 -15.97 -4.18
CA ALA A 29 11.82 -16.06 -4.50
C ALA A 29 10.95 -15.28 -3.50
N VAL A 30 11.25 -15.36 -2.21
CA VAL A 30 10.55 -14.56 -1.19
C VAL A 30 10.77 -13.06 -1.42
N LYS A 31 12.00 -12.62 -1.71
CA LYS A 31 12.29 -11.20 -1.96
C LYS A 31 11.55 -10.67 -3.19
N ILE A 32 11.48 -11.46 -4.26
CA ILE A 32 10.72 -11.11 -5.47
C ILE A 32 9.24 -10.98 -5.12
N ALA A 33 8.64 -12.00 -4.51
CA ALA A 33 7.22 -11.99 -4.15
C ALA A 33 6.84 -10.80 -3.25
N VAL A 34 7.69 -10.47 -2.25
CA VAL A 34 7.46 -9.32 -1.38
C VAL A 34 7.60 -8.01 -2.15
N LYS A 35 8.65 -7.87 -2.98
CA LYS A 35 8.85 -6.67 -3.80
C LYS A 35 7.65 -6.45 -4.73
N ASP A 36 7.21 -7.48 -5.43
CA ASP A 36 6.10 -7.39 -6.38
C ASP A 36 4.80 -7.02 -5.66
N SER A 37 4.55 -7.57 -4.46
CA SER A 37 3.40 -7.17 -3.64
C SER A 37 3.46 -5.71 -3.20
N LEU A 38 4.65 -5.18 -2.88
CA LEU A 38 4.82 -3.76 -2.53
C LEU A 38 4.62 -2.85 -3.73
N VAL A 39 5.17 -3.21 -4.89
CA VAL A 39 5.01 -2.47 -6.14
C VAL A 39 3.53 -2.42 -6.52
N HIS A 40 2.84 -3.56 -6.50
CA HIS A 40 1.41 -3.61 -6.82
C HIS A 40 0.58 -2.72 -5.89
N ARG A 41 0.86 -2.74 -4.58
CA ARG A 41 0.16 -1.87 -3.63
C ARG A 41 0.45 -0.39 -3.87
N LEU A 42 1.67 -0.05 -4.29
CA LEU A 42 2.01 1.32 -4.66
C LEU A 42 1.31 1.76 -5.95
N GLU A 43 1.21 0.88 -6.95
CA GLU A 43 0.46 1.12 -8.19
C GLU A 43 -1.03 1.39 -7.94
N GLU A 44 -1.62 0.82 -6.87
CA GLU A 44 -2.99 1.12 -6.45
C GLU A 44 -3.12 2.44 -5.68
N ILE A 45 -2.08 2.84 -4.94
CA ILE A 45 -2.10 4.04 -4.08
C ILE A 45 -1.80 5.31 -4.88
N TYR A 46 -0.82 5.30 -5.77
CA TYR A 46 -0.40 6.50 -6.50
C TYR A 46 -1.53 7.15 -7.32
N PRO A 47 -2.37 6.42 -8.08
CA PRO A 47 -3.47 7.04 -8.81
C PRO A 47 -4.50 7.69 -7.88
N LYS A 48 -4.76 7.09 -6.71
CA LYS A 48 -5.68 7.69 -5.73
C LYS A 48 -5.14 8.99 -5.16
N ILE A 49 -3.83 9.05 -4.91
CA ILE A 49 -3.17 10.29 -4.48
C ILE A 49 -3.33 11.34 -5.59
N GLU A 50 -3.01 11.01 -6.85
CA GLU A 50 -3.16 11.96 -7.96
C GLU A 50 -4.61 12.45 -8.13
N GLU A 51 -5.61 11.56 -8.01
CA GLU A 51 -7.03 11.93 -8.07
C GLU A 51 -7.44 12.90 -6.96
N LEU A 52 -6.96 12.69 -5.74
CA LEU A 52 -7.21 13.57 -4.60
C LEU A 52 -6.49 14.92 -4.75
N GLU A 53 -5.25 14.90 -5.18
CA GLU A 53 -4.46 16.11 -5.39
C GLU A 53 -5.03 16.97 -6.53
N GLU A 54 -5.53 16.35 -7.60
CA GLU A 54 -6.28 17.05 -8.66
C GLU A 54 -7.61 17.62 -8.11
N LYS A 55 -8.34 16.85 -7.29
CA LYS A 55 -9.62 17.28 -6.69
C LYS A 55 -9.46 18.49 -5.77
N TYR A 56 -8.43 18.49 -4.94
CA TYR A 56 -8.21 19.54 -3.93
C TYR A 56 -7.24 20.64 -4.38
N GLY A 57 -6.52 20.43 -5.49
CA GLY A 57 -5.56 21.38 -6.05
C GLY A 57 -4.34 21.63 -5.15
N MET A 58 -4.04 20.68 -4.26
CA MET A 58 -2.93 20.75 -3.30
C MET A 58 -2.43 19.34 -2.98
N GLU A 59 -1.18 19.23 -2.53
CA GLU A 59 -0.57 17.95 -2.17
C GLU A 59 -1.18 17.38 -0.87
N PHE A 60 -1.10 16.07 -0.66
CA PHE A 60 -1.70 15.42 0.51
C PHE A 60 -1.24 16.02 1.86
N GLU A 61 0.05 16.39 2.00
CA GLU A 61 0.55 17.01 3.23
C GLU A 61 -0.02 18.42 3.48
N GLU A 62 -0.28 19.16 2.39
CA GLU A 62 -0.94 20.47 2.46
C GLU A 62 -2.41 20.31 2.85
N PHE A 63 -3.10 19.32 2.27
CA PHE A 63 -4.47 18.95 2.64
C PHE A 63 -4.57 18.55 4.11
N LYS A 64 -3.66 17.70 4.60
CA LYS A 64 -3.63 17.28 6.01
C LYS A 64 -3.42 18.45 6.96
N THR A 65 -2.52 19.37 6.63
CA THR A 65 -2.29 20.59 7.42
C THR A 65 -3.54 21.47 7.41
N ALA A 66 -4.17 21.68 6.26
CA ALA A 66 -5.40 22.46 6.14
C ALA A 66 -6.60 21.82 6.86
N TRP A 67 -6.64 20.48 6.94
CA TRP A 67 -7.61 19.73 7.73
C TRP A 67 -7.42 19.95 9.23
N GLU A 68 -6.20 19.85 9.72
CA GLU A 68 -5.84 20.08 11.13
C GLU A 68 -6.10 21.53 11.56
N ASP A 69 -5.81 22.50 10.68
CA ASP A 69 -5.99 23.94 10.91
C ASP A 69 -7.44 24.45 10.66
N GLU A 70 -8.37 23.56 10.30
CA GLU A 70 -9.77 23.89 9.96
C GLU A 70 -9.94 24.88 8.80
N THR A 71 -8.97 24.96 7.90
CA THR A 71 -8.98 25.91 6.76
C THR A 71 -9.51 25.30 5.45
N ILE A 72 -9.81 23.99 5.44
CA ILE A 72 -10.45 23.33 4.31
C ILE A 72 -11.88 23.82 4.09
N GLU A 73 -12.18 24.21 2.85
CA GLU A 73 -13.54 24.50 2.43
C GLU A 73 -14.43 23.25 2.52
N ASN A 74 -15.61 23.37 3.14
CA ASN A 74 -16.58 22.27 3.28
C ASN A 74 -16.05 21.02 4.00
N LYS A 75 -15.17 21.21 5.01
CA LYS A 75 -14.59 20.16 5.87
C LYS A 75 -15.56 19.07 6.34
N TYR A 76 -16.80 19.44 6.67
CA TYR A 76 -17.83 18.52 7.18
C TYR A 76 -18.82 18.04 6.11
N SER A 77 -18.47 18.20 4.83
CA SER A 77 -19.23 17.54 3.77
C SER A 77 -18.88 16.05 3.73
N TYR A 78 -19.89 15.23 3.46
CA TYR A 78 -19.72 13.77 3.36
C TYR A 78 -18.58 13.38 2.41
N ASP A 79 -18.45 14.10 1.29
CA ASP A 79 -17.42 13.84 0.29
C ASP A 79 -16.00 14.12 0.79
N VAL A 80 -15.80 15.17 1.61
CA VAL A 80 -14.47 15.52 2.14
C VAL A 80 -14.11 14.65 3.35
N GLU A 81 -15.10 14.26 4.16
CA GLU A 81 -14.86 13.28 5.23
C GLU A 81 -14.47 11.92 4.64
N SER A 82 -15.21 11.41 3.64
CA SER A 82 -14.92 10.12 3.02
C SER A 82 -13.50 10.07 2.44
N ASP A 83 -13.08 11.12 1.74
CA ASP A 83 -11.76 11.22 1.13
C ASP A 83 -10.60 11.28 2.15
N TYR A 84 -10.85 11.73 3.38
CA TYR A 84 -9.85 11.71 4.45
C TYR A 84 -9.73 10.33 5.12
N TRP A 85 -10.80 9.52 5.10
CA TRP A 85 -10.85 8.23 5.80
C TRP A 85 -10.50 7.01 4.93
N GLU A 86 -10.63 7.10 3.60
CA GLU A 86 -10.49 5.99 2.63
C GLU A 86 -9.18 6.01 1.82
#